data_AF-A0A9D1CUK6-F1
#
_entry.id   AF-A0A9D1CUK6-F1
#
_cell.length_a   1.000
_cell.length_b   1.000
_cell.length_c   1.000
_cell.angle_alpha   90.00
_cell.angle_beta   90.00
_cell.angle_gamma   90.00
#
_symmetry.space_group_name_H-M   'P 1'
#
loop_
_entity.id
_entity.type
_entity.pdbx_description
1 polymer ?
#
loop_
_entity_poly.entity_id
_entity_poly.type
_entity_poly.pdbx_seq_one_letter_code
_entity_poly.pdbx_strand_id
1 'polypeptide(L)'
;MKFESKKTENCFAGSLTYEYLIPVSGKAFAALLPPEWKIRRNEKLRRPVFVAESGGVVIKGALGGSVLRVSYPEGSFEQTKSEFEAFLGGLPG
;
A
#
# COMPACT_ATOMS: atom_id res chain seq x y z
N MET A 1 13.09 1.10 -12.45
CA MET A 1 12.21 1.45 -11.31
C MET A 1 11.64 0.15 -10.76
N LYS A 2 11.61 -0.04 -9.44
CA LYS A 2 11.17 -1.31 -8.82
C LYS A 2 9.65 -1.43 -8.68
N PHE A 3 8.90 -0.35 -8.94
CA PHE A 3 7.44 -0.33 -8.86
C PHE A 3 6.88 0.65 -9.90
N GLU A 4 5.60 0.50 -10.20
CA GLU A 4 4.81 1.47 -10.97
C GLU A 4 3.74 2.08 -10.07
N SER A 5 3.50 3.38 -10.16
CA SER A 5 2.45 4.06 -9.39
C SER A 5 1.46 4.80 -10.30
N LYS A 6 0.17 4.65 -9.99
CA LYS A 6 -0.92 5.34 -10.70
C LYS A 6 -1.87 5.95 -9.68
N LYS A 7 -2.22 7.23 -9.86
CA LYS A 7 -3.27 7.86 -9.06
C LYS A 7 -4.62 7.23 -9.41
N THR A 8 -5.40 6.80 -8.43
CA THR A 8 -6.75 6.30 -8.71
C THR A 8 -7.68 7.48 -8.99
N GLU A 9 -8.29 7.51 -10.17
CA GLU A 9 -9.38 8.43 -10.50
C GLU A 9 -10.65 7.95 -9.79
N ASN A 10 -10.85 8.43 -8.56
CA ASN A 10 -12.11 8.23 -7.85
C ASN A 10 -12.96 9.49 -8.02
N CYS A 11 -14.28 9.33 -8.19
CA CYS A 11 -15.26 10.43 -8.36
C CYS A 11 -15.39 11.37 -7.15
N PHE A 12 -14.66 11.12 -6.06
CA PHE A 12 -14.58 12.00 -4.90
C PHE A 12 -13.35 12.89 -5.03
N ALA A 13 -13.58 14.17 -5.31
CA ALA A 13 -12.56 15.21 -5.27
C ALA A 13 -11.88 15.19 -3.88
N GLY A 14 -10.61 14.76 -3.82
CA GLY A 14 -9.82 14.70 -2.57
C GLY A 14 -9.29 13.32 -2.18
N SER A 15 -9.67 12.23 -2.87
CA SER A 15 -9.09 10.91 -2.55
C SER A 15 -7.61 10.86 -2.96
N LEU A 16 -6.71 11.02 -1.99
CA LEU A 16 -5.26 10.84 -2.16
C LEU A 16 -4.92 9.34 -2.14
N THR A 17 -5.47 8.63 -3.11
CA THR A 17 -5.32 7.18 -3.24
C THR A 17 -4.55 6.86 -4.50
N TYR A 18 -3.57 5.97 -4.36
CA TYR A 18 -2.68 5.52 -5.42
C TYR A 18 -2.66 4.00 -5.46
N GLU A 19 -2.55 3.47 -6.66
CA GLU A 19 -2.26 2.07 -6.92
C GLU A 19 -0.78 1.91 -7.22
N TYR A 20 -0.16 0.91 -6.59
CA TYR A 20 1.24 0.56 -6.79
C TYR A 20 1.33 -0.88 -7.26
N LEU A 21 2.01 -1.12 -8.38
CA LEU A 21 2.46 -2.44 -8.78
C LEU A 21 3.87 -2.66 -8.22
N ILE A 22 4.01 -3.66 -7.34
CA ILE A 22 5.25 -3.97 -6.63
C ILE A 22 5.85 -5.30 -7.10
N PRO A 23 7.16 -5.54 -6.92
CA PRO A 23 7.83 -6.74 -7.46
C PRO A 23 7.66 -7.97 -6.56
N VAL A 24 6.91 -7.84 -5.45
CA VAL A 24 6.69 -8.92 -4.47
C VAL A 24 5.19 -9.16 -4.27
N SER A 25 4.83 -10.34 -3.77
CA SER A 25 3.44 -10.63 -3.39
C SER A 25 3.00 -9.79 -2.19
N GLY A 26 1.70 -9.52 -2.07
CA GLY A 26 1.12 -8.81 -0.95
C GLY A 26 1.38 -9.48 0.40
N LYS A 27 1.50 -10.82 0.42
CA LYS A 27 1.92 -11.58 1.61
C LYS A 27 3.36 -11.27 2.01
N ALA A 28 4.28 -11.25 1.05
CA ALA A 28 5.68 -10.90 1.29
C ALA A 28 5.81 -9.42 1.71
N PHE A 29 5.11 -8.53 1.01
CA PHE A 29 5.04 -7.11 1.37
C PHE A 29 4.55 -6.91 2.81
N ALA A 30 3.45 -7.55 3.20
CA ALA A 30 2.91 -7.46 4.55
C ALA A 30 3.82 -8.05 5.64
N ALA A 31 4.86 -8.82 5.29
CA ALA A 31 5.88 -9.28 6.21
C ALA A 31 7.08 -8.32 6.32
N LEU A 32 7.26 -7.44 5.33
CA LEU A 32 8.32 -6.43 5.29
C LEU A 32 7.90 -5.10 5.94
N LEU A 33 6.61 -4.93 6.22
CA LEU A 33 6.11 -3.72 6.86
C LEU A 33 6.70 -3.57 8.28
N PRO A 34 7.12 -2.36 8.66
CA PRO A 34 7.65 -2.10 9.99
C PRO A 34 6.67 -2.45 11.13
N PRO A 35 7.16 -2.76 12.35
CA PRO A 35 6.33 -3.21 13.47
C PRO A 35 5.22 -2.25 13.92
N GLU A 36 5.38 -0.95 13.66
CA GLU A 36 4.38 0.08 13.98
C GLU A 36 3.09 -0.03 13.14
N TRP A 37 3.13 -0.78 12.03
CA TRP A 37 1.96 -0.98 11.18
C TRP A 37 0.97 -1.96 11.81
N LYS A 38 -0.29 -1.53 11.91
CA LYS A 38 -1.39 -2.40 12.31
C LYS A 38 -1.85 -3.21 11.11
N ILE A 39 -1.45 -4.47 11.04
CA ILE A 39 -1.76 -5.35 9.91
C ILE A 39 -2.92 -6.28 10.27
N ARG A 40 -3.96 -6.27 9.43
CA ARG A 40 -5.10 -7.20 9.49
C ARG A 40 -5.14 -8.02 8.21
N ARG A 41 -5.33 -9.33 8.32
CA ARG A 41 -5.45 -10.24 7.17
C ARG A 41 -6.83 -10.87 7.17
N ASN A 42 -7.47 -10.95 6.01
CA ASN A 42 -8.71 -11.68 5.82
C ASN A 42 -8.50 -12.76 4.76
N GLU A 43 -8.20 -13.97 5.24
CA GLU A 43 -7.92 -15.15 4.40
C GLU A 43 -9.17 -15.95 4.05
N LYS A 44 -10.33 -15.60 4.62
CA LYS A 44 -11.61 -16.29 4.35
C LYS A 44 -12.26 -15.88 3.02
N LEU A 45 -11.73 -14.84 2.37
CA LEU A 45 -12.23 -14.36 1.08
C LEU A 45 -11.71 -15.23 -0.06
N ARG A 46 -12.49 -15.35 -1.15
CA ARG A 46 -12.06 -16.01 -2.40
C ARG A 46 -10.72 -15.45 -2.92
N ARG A 47 -10.48 -14.17 -2.71
CA ARG A 47 -9.17 -13.53 -2.89
C ARG A 47 -8.74 -12.98 -1.52
N PRO A 48 -7.85 -13.67 -0.81
CA PRO A 48 -7.34 -13.20 0.48
C PRO A 48 -6.72 -11.81 0.37
N VAL A 49 -7.02 -10.94 1.34
CA VAL A 49 -6.52 -9.57 1.37
C VAL A 49 -5.86 -9.25 2.70
N PHE A 50 -5.01 -8.24 2.70
CA PHE A 50 -4.54 -7.58 3.90
C PHE A 50 -4.88 -6.10 3.87
N VAL A 51 -5.01 -5.53 5.06
CA VAL A 51 -5.10 -4.09 5.31
C VAL A 51 -4.02 -3.75 6.32
N ALA A 52 -3.19 -2.77 6.02
CA ALA A 52 -2.19 -2.26 6.94
C ALA A 52 -2.40 -0.76 7.14
N GLU A 53 -2.25 -0.28 8.38
CA GLU A 53 -2.45 1.12 8.72
C GLU A 53 -1.34 1.62 9.65
N SER A 54 -0.81 2.81 9.35
CA SER A 54 0.11 3.55 10.22
C SER A 54 0.05 5.05 9.91
N GLY A 55 -0.01 5.90 10.94
CA GLY A 55 0.06 7.36 10.77
C GLY A 55 -1.00 7.97 9.83
N GLY A 56 -2.17 7.34 9.67
CA GLY A 56 -3.20 7.77 8.72
C GLY A 56 -3.01 7.28 7.28
N VAL A 57 -1.89 6.61 6.97
CA VAL A 57 -1.69 5.89 5.72
C VAL A 57 -2.36 4.53 5.82
N VAL A 58 -3.17 4.19 4.82
CA VAL A 58 -3.89 2.91 4.75
C VAL A 58 -3.50 2.18 3.47
N ILE A 59 -2.95 0.97 3.62
CA ILE A 59 -2.57 0.08 2.52
C ILE A 59 -3.57 -1.07 2.46
N LYS A 60 -4.06 -1.38 1.27
CA LYS A 60 -4.87 -2.56 1.00
C LYS A 60 -4.26 -3.33 -0.15
N GLY A 61 -4.14 -4.64 -0.03
CA GLY A 61 -3.61 -5.48 -1.10
C GLY A 61 -4.15 -6.89 -1.03
N ALA A 62 -4.16 -7.58 -2.17
CA ALA A 62 -4.41 -9.02 -2.19
C ALA A 62 -3.15 -9.74 -1.73
N LEU A 63 -3.27 -10.72 -0.83
CA LEU A 63 -2.12 -11.48 -0.32
C LEU A 63 -1.37 -12.22 -1.44
N GLY A 64 -2.09 -12.73 -2.45
CA GLY A 64 -1.51 -13.37 -3.62
C GLY A 64 -1.28 -12.45 -4.82
N GLY A 65 -1.53 -11.15 -4.69
CA GLY A 65 -1.36 -10.18 -5.78
C GLY A 65 -0.11 -9.31 -5.59
N SER A 66 0.25 -8.56 -6.62
CA SER A 66 1.35 -7.58 -6.63
C SER A 66 0.85 -6.13 -6.69
N VAL A 67 -0.46 -5.91 -6.56
CA VAL A 67 -1.07 -4.58 -6.59
C VAL A 67 -1.47 -4.16 -5.18
N LEU A 68 -1.02 -2.98 -4.79
CA LEU A 68 -1.37 -2.29 -3.56
C LEU A 68 -2.23 -1.07 -3.87
N ARG A 69 -3.23 -0.81 -3.05
CA ARG A 69 -3.98 0.44 -3.02
C ARG A 69 -3.67 1.16 -1.73
N VAL A 70 -3.10 2.36 -1.83
CA VAL A 70 -2.60 3.14 -0.70
C VAL A 70 -3.33 4.46 -0.65
N SER A 71 -3.93 4.76 0.49
CA SER A 71 -4.55 6.05 0.78
C SER A 71 -3.70 6.82 1.77
N TYR A 72 -3.51 8.11 1.50
CA TYR A 72 -2.71 9.01 2.32
C TYR A 72 -3.58 10.06 3.02
N PRO A 73 -3.15 10.58 4.18
CA PRO A 73 -3.81 11.69 4.86
C PRO A 73 -3.59 13.01 4.11
N GLU A 74 -4.61 13.88 4.05
CA GLU A 74 -4.55 15.15 3.31
C GLU A 74 -3.49 16.12 3.86
N GLY A 75 -3.37 16.23 5.18
CA GLY A 75 -2.44 17.16 5.82
C GLY A 75 -0.95 16.81 5.71
N SER A 76 -0.62 15.59 5.29
CA SER A 76 0.79 15.11 5.21
C SER A 76 1.05 14.28 3.96
N PHE A 77 0.29 14.56 2.89
CA PHE A 77 0.30 13.78 1.66
C PHE A 77 1.69 13.63 1.03
N GLU A 78 2.35 14.76 0.75
CA GLU A 78 3.62 14.77 0.01
C GLU A 78 4.72 14.05 0.78
N GLN A 79 4.79 14.30 2.09
CA GLN A 79 5.74 13.63 2.98
C GLN A 79 5.48 12.12 3.04
N THR A 80 4.27 11.72 3.41
CA THR A 80 3.93 10.30 3.60
C THR A 80 4.02 9.51 2.28
N LYS A 81 3.70 10.13 1.15
CA LYS A 81 3.90 9.52 -0.18
C LYS A 81 5.37 9.33 -0.50
N SER A 82 6.20 10.36 -0.28
CA SER A 82 7.64 10.28 -0.55
C SER A 82 8.33 9.21 0.32
N GLU A 83 8.02 9.17 1.62
CA GLU A 83 8.52 8.15 2.55
C GLU A 83 8.09 6.74 2.12
N PHE A 84 6.84 6.58 1.70
CA PHE A 84 6.32 5.30 1.22
C PHE A 84 6.99 4.86 -0.09
N GLU A 85 7.16 5.75 -1.07
CA GLU A 85 7.84 5.46 -2.33
C GLU A 85 9.33 5.14 -2.12
N ALA A 86 10.00 5.81 -1.17
CA ALA A 86 11.35 5.48 -0.75
C ALA A 86 11.43 4.06 -0.15
N PHE A 87 10.49 3.69 0.72
CA PHE A 87 10.37 2.32 1.24
C PHE A 87 10.17 1.30 0.12
N LEU A 88 9.30 1.58 -0.86
CA LEU A 88 9.10 0.70 -2.02
C LEU A 88 10.37 0.53 -2.87
N GLY A 89 11.20 1.57 -3.00
CA GLY A 89 12.51 1.47 -3.67
C GLY A 89 13.48 0.49 -2.99
N GLY A 90 13.31 0.28 -1.69
CA GLY A 90 14.08 -0.67 -0.88
C GLY A 90 13.65 -2.14 -1.00
N LEU A 91 12.51 -2.43 -1.64
CA LEU A 91 12.00 -3.80 -1.71
C LEU A 91 12.99 -4.74 -2.44
N PRO A 92 13.11 -6.01 -2.00
CA PRO A 92 13.84 -7.02 -2.75
C PRO A 92 13.15 -7.22 -4.10
N GLY A 93 13.93 -7.13 -5.19
CA GLY A 93 13.47 -7.37 -6.56
C GLY A 93 13.61 -8.84 -6.95
#